data_AF-A0A444WU01-F1
#
_entry.id   AF-A0A444WU01-F1
#
_cell.length_a   1.000
_cell.length_b   1.000
_cell.length_c   1.000
_cell.angle_alpha   90.00
_cell.angle_beta   90.00
_cell.angle_gamma   90.00
#
_symmetry.space_group_name_H-M   'P 1'
#
loop_
_entity.id
_entity.type
_entity.pdbx_description
1 polymer ?
#
loop_
_entity_poly.entity_id
_entity_poly.type
_entity_poly.pdbx_seq_one_letter_code
_entity_poly.pdbx_strand_id
1 'polypeptide(L)'
;MEAYVLHLLVLSHVFMVPHLKRECEQNLESSFLTIDNVIDVFQISLLCDAPRLSLICHRMILSNFKAVSESEGWKAMKESHPVLEKEVLESMIEEENNKKERTRKINERKIYMQLYEAMEALVHICRDGCRTIGPCDKDFKANQPCKYAACKGLELLVRHFAACKLRVPGGCGHCKRMWQLLELHSRICSDPDGCRVPLCRNFKQRISKQSKKEEIRWKILVKKILRTRGIGIAPCFQQQ
;
A
#
# COMPACT_ATOMS: atom_id res chain seq x y z
N MET A 1 13.46 -19.50 -39.91
CA MET A 1 13.79 -18.31 -39.09
C MET A 1 14.30 -18.71 -37.69
N GLU A 2 13.75 -19.76 -37.09
CA GLU A 2 14.02 -20.16 -35.68
C GLU A 2 15.50 -20.22 -35.29
N ALA A 3 16.35 -20.91 -36.07
CA ALA A 3 17.75 -21.12 -35.71
C ALA A 3 18.66 -19.87 -35.85
N TYR A 4 18.23 -18.84 -36.60
CA TYR A 4 19.09 -17.73 -37.01
C TYR A 4 18.52 -16.35 -36.68
N VAL A 5 17.46 -16.26 -35.89
CA VAL A 5 16.76 -15.00 -35.63
C VAL A 5 17.67 -13.90 -35.06
N LEU A 6 18.63 -14.25 -34.20
CA LEU A 6 19.62 -13.31 -33.67
C LEU A 6 20.57 -12.78 -34.75
N HIS A 7 21.08 -13.66 -35.61
CA HIS A 7 21.93 -13.28 -36.73
C HIS A 7 21.16 -12.39 -37.72
N LEU A 8 19.90 -12.74 -38.01
CA LEU A 8 19.03 -11.95 -38.88
C LEU A 8 18.74 -10.58 -38.28
N LEU A 9 18.55 -10.48 -36.96
CA LEU A 9 18.37 -9.20 -36.27
C LEU A 9 19.59 -8.30 -36.50
N VAL A 10 20.80 -8.80 -36.23
CA VAL A 10 22.05 -8.04 -36.41
C VAL A 10 22.23 -7.62 -37.87
N LEU A 11 22.08 -8.55 -38.82
CA LEU A 11 22.23 -8.27 -40.25
C LEU A 11 21.19 -7.24 -40.73
N SER A 12 19.93 -7.39 -40.32
CA SER A 12 18.87 -6.45 -40.69
C SER A 12 19.10 -5.05 -40.12
N HIS A 13 19.74 -4.93 -38.96
CA HIS A 13 20.16 -3.65 -38.41
C HIS A 13 21.33 -3.04 -39.20
N VAL A 14 22.41 -3.81 -39.40
CA VAL A 14 23.62 -3.36 -40.10
C VAL A 14 23.33 -2.95 -41.55
N PHE A 15 22.51 -3.72 -42.26
CA PHE A 15 22.13 -3.44 -43.65
C PHE A 15 20.89 -2.55 -43.77
N MET A 16 20.41 -1.97 -42.66
CA MET A 16 19.29 -1.02 -42.65
C MET A 16 18.03 -1.56 -43.35
N VAL A 17 17.62 -2.78 -43.00
CA VAL A 17 16.41 -3.45 -43.50
C VAL A 17 15.32 -3.42 -42.42
N PRO A 18 14.51 -2.36 -42.30
CA PRO A 18 13.73 -2.09 -41.09
C PRO A 18 12.57 -3.06 -40.89
N HIS A 19 11.97 -3.53 -42.00
CA HIS A 19 10.88 -4.52 -41.94
C HIS A 19 11.36 -5.84 -41.36
N LEU A 20 12.52 -6.35 -41.83
CA LEU A 20 13.11 -7.58 -41.31
C LEU A 20 13.54 -7.41 -39.84
N LYS A 21 14.11 -6.26 -39.48
CA LYS A 21 14.48 -5.96 -38.09
C LYS A 21 13.28 -6.06 -37.15
N ARG A 22 12.16 -5.41 -37.50
CA ARG A 22 10.91 -5.49 -36.72
C ARG A 22 10.38 -6.91 -36.63
N GLU A 23 10.42 -7.67 -37.71
CA GLU A 23 9.97 -9.07 -37.71
C GLU A 23 10.81 -9.91 -36.75
N CYS A 24 12.13 -9.72 -36.75
CA CYS A 24 13.05 -10.42 -35.84
C CYS A 24 12.79 -10.03 -34.37
N GLU A 25 12.61 -8.73 -34.09
CA GLU A 25 12.27 -8.24 -32.75
C GLU A 25 10.96 -8.87 -32.23
N GLN A 26 9.92 -8.92 -33.06
CA GLN A 26 8.63 -9.50 -32.69
C GLN A 26 8.73 -11.01 -32.43
N ASN A 27 9.43 -11.74 -33.29
CA ASN A 27 9.63 -13.18 -33.12
C ASN A 27 10.44 -13.51 -31.85
N LEU A 28 11.48 -12.72 -31.56
CA LEU A 28 12.25 -12.85 -30.32
C LEU A 28 11.36 -12.59 -29.10
N GLU A 29 10.58 -11.52 -29.12
CA GLU A 29 9.64 -11.19 -28.03
C GLU A 29 8.57 -12.27 -27.83
N SER A 30 8.00 -12.83 -28.90
CA SER A 30 6.84 -13.73 -28.80
C SER A 30 7.18 -15.20 -28.55
N SER A 31 8.33 -15.67 -29.04
CA SER A 31 8.51 -17.11 -29.24
C SER A 31 9.92 -17.64 -28.95
N PHE A 32 10.96 -16.82 -29.07
CA PHE A 32 12.35 -17.31 -28.96
C PHE A 32 13.11 -16.83 -27.71
N LEU A 33 12.53 -15.98 -26.87
CA LEU A 33 13.18 -15.55 -25.63
C LEU A 33 13.05 -16.62 -24.54
N THR A 34 14.18 -17.11 -24.03
CA THR A 34 14.29 -18.12 -22.97
C THR A 34 15.26 -17.67 -21.89
N ILE A 35 15.26 -18.33 -20.72
CA ILE A 35 16.21 -18.01 -19.64
C ILE A 35 17.66 -18.22 -20.10
N ASP A 36 17.89 -19.22 -20.94
CA ASP A 36 19.23 -19.59 -21.40
C ASP A 36 19.83 -18.56 -22.36
N ASN A 37 19.00 -17.91 -23.20
CA ASN A 37 19.46 -16.97 -24.22
C ASN A 37 19.18 -15.49 -23.89
N VAL A 38 18.51 -15.19 -22.77
CA VAL A 38 18.05 -13.83 -22.45
C VAL A 38 19.19 -12.81 -22.40
N ILE A 39 20.38 -13.21 -21.94
CA ILE A 39 21.55 -12.33 -21.85
C ILE A 39 22.10 -11.99 -23.23
N ASP A 40 22.23 -12.99 -24.11
CA ASP A 40 22.68 -12.78 -25.48
C ASP A 40 21.70 -11.88 -26.24
N VAL A 41 20.39 -12.15 -26.11
CA VAL A 41 19.34 -11.34 -26.72
C VAL A 41 19.36 -9.92 -26.15
N PHE A 42 19.61 -9.76 -24.84
CA PHE A 42 19.72 -8.45 -24.21
C PHE A 42 20.90 -7.65 -24.77
N GLN A 43 22.10 -8.23 -24.84
CA GLN A 43 23.27 -7.57 -25.40
C GLN A 43 23.06 -7.21 -26.88
N ILE A 44 22.51 -8.12 -27.68
CA ILE A 44 22.20 -7.86 -29.10
C ILE A 44 21.15 -6.75 -29.24
N SER A 45 20.13 -6.72 -28.37
CA SER A 45 19.09 -5.69 -28.41
C SER A 45 19.63 -4.29 -28.12
N LEU A 46 20.65 -4.18 -27.26
CA LEU A 46 21.35 -2.93 -26.97
C LEU A 46 22.19 -2.50 -28.18
N LEU A 47 22.93 -3.43 -28.79
CA LEU A 47 23.78 -3.16 -29.96
C LEU A 47 22.99 -2.84 -31.22
N CYS A 48 21.78 -3.39 -31.35
CA CYS A 48 20.94 -3.19 -32.53
C CYS A 48 19.92 -2.06 -32.38
N ASP A 49 20.00 -1.20 -31.36
CA ASP A 49 19.00 -0.16 -31.08
C ASP A 49 17.56 -0.70 -31.07
N ALA A 50 17.31 -1.77 -30.30
CA ALA A 50 16.01 -2.41 -30.14
C ALA A 50 15.48 -2.20 -28.69
N PRO A 51 15.06 -0.98 -28.32
CA PRO A 51 14.80 -0.60 -26.92
C PRO A 51 13.64 -1.37 -26.28
N ARG A 52 12.62 -1.75 -27.06
CA ARG A 52 11.50 -2.56 -26.57
C ARG A 52 11.97 -3.95 -26.17
N LEU A 53 12.75 -4.60 -27.04
CA LEU A 53 13.30 -5.94 -26.77
C LEU A 53 14.25 -5.90 -25.58
N SER A 54 15.12 -4.88 -25.51
CA SER A 54 16.00 -4.65 -24.36
C SER A 54 15.24 -4.55 -23.04
N LEU A 55 14.15 -3.77 -22.99
CA LEU A 55 13.31 -3.65 -21.81
C LEU A 55 12.67 -4.99 -21.39
N ILE A 56 12.25 -5.80 -22.36
CA ILE A 56 11.61 -7.10 -22.09
C ILE A 56 12.64 -8.09 -21.55
N CYS A 57 13.81 -8.19 -22.19
CA CYS A 57 14.91 -9.00 -21.70
C CYS A 57 15.31 -8.57 -20.29
N HIS A 58 15.48 -7.27 -20.05
CA HIS A 58 15.80 -6.73 -18.73
C HIS A 58 14.76 -7.16 -17.68
N ARG A 59 13.46 -7.01 -17.94
CA ARG A 59 12.40 -7.47 -17.02
C ARG A 59 12.45 -8.98 -16.75
N MET A 60 12.74 -9.78 -17.78
CA MET A 60 12.86 -11.23 -17.64
C MET A 60 14.07 -11.63 -16.80
N ILE A 61 15.22 -10.97 -17.01
CA ILE A 61 16.41 -11.07 -16.18
C ILE A 61 16.05 -10.74 -14.74
N LEU A 62 15.37 -9.61 -14.51
CA LEU A 62 15.03 -9.20 -13.15
C LEU A 62 14.06 -10.16 -12.45
N SER A 63 13.13 -10.76 -13.19
CA SER A 63 12.12 -11.66 -12.63
C SER A 63 12.68 -13.06 -12.33
N ASN A 64 13.73 -13.48 -13.05
CA ASN A 64 14.32 -14.81 -12.97
C ASN A 64 15.82 -14.76 -12.61
N PHE A 65 16.24 -13.71 -11.90
CA PHE A 65 17.66 -13.37 -11.73
C PHE A 65 18.50 -14.54 -11.19
N LYS A 66 17.95 -15.32 -10.26
CA LYS A 66 18.64 -16.50 -9.70
C LYS A 66 19.06 -17.48 -10.80
N ALA A 67 18.12 -17.90 -11.64
CA ALA A 67 18.39 -18.84 -12.74
C ALA A 67 19.30 -18.21 -13.80
N VAL A 68 19.08 -16.94 -14.13
CA VAL A 68 19.90 -16.22 -15.11
C VAL A 68 21.35 -16.07 -14.64
N SER A 69 21.57 -15.79 -13.36
CA SER A 69 22.92 -15.61 -12.79
C SER A 69 23.77 -16.89 -12.83
N GLU A 70 23.13 -18.05 -12.92
CA GLU A 70 23.77 -19.37 -13.03
C GLU A 70 24.05 -19.75 -14.49
N SER A 71 23.44 -19.05 -15.46
CA SER A 71 23.58 -19.32 -16.91
C SER A 71 24.98 -19.01 -17.43
N GLU A 72 25.37 -19.71 -18.50
CA GLU A 72 26.64 -19.46 -19.20
C GLU A 72 26.66 -18.07 -19.86
N GLY A 73 25.54 -17.60 -20.41
CA GLY A 73 25.43 -16.26 -20.99
C GLY A 73 25.71 -15.15 -19.97
N TRP A 74 25.25 -15.30 -18.73
CA TRP A 74 25.56 -14.35 -17.65
C TRP A 74 27.04 -14.33 -17.29
N LYS A 75 27.67 -15.51 -17.16
CA LYS A 75 29.11 -15.62 -16.87
C LYS A 75 29.95 -14.99 -17.97
N ALA A 76 29.63 -15.29 -19.23
CA ALA A 76 30.31 -14.70 -20.39
C ALA A 76 30.10 -13.18 -20.48
N MET A 77 28.90 -12.68 -20.20
CA MET A 77 28.60 -11.24 -20.16
C MET A 77 29.40 -10.54 -19.05
N LYS A 78 29.50 -11.16 -17.87
CA LYS A 78 30.28 -10.61 -16.75
C LYS A 78 31.75 -10.43 -17.10
N GLU A 79 32.36 -11.42 -17.75
CA GLU A 79 33.77 -11.36 -18.16
C GLU A 79 34.00 -10.31 -19.26
N SER A 80 33.10 -10.24 -20.23
CA SER A 80 33.24 -9.36 -21.40
C SER A 80 32.77 -7.92 -21.15
N HIS A 81 31.75 -7.72 -20.33
CA HIS A 81 31.04 -6.44 -20.12
C HIS A 81 30.72 -6.21 -18.63
N PRO A 82 31.72 -5.99 -17.76
CA PRO A 82 31.51 -5.80 -16.32
C PRO A 82 30.67 -4.57 -15.97
N VAL A 83 30.63 -3.55 -16.84
CA VAL A 83 29.74 -2.39 -16.67
C VAL A 83 28.27 -2.81 -16.77
N LEU A 84 27.94 -3.71 -17.69
CA LEU A 84 26.57 -4.19 -17.88
C LEU A 84 26.12 -5.06 -16.70
N GLU A 85 27.02 -5.88 -16.14
CA GLU A 85 26.74 -6.60 -14.89
C GLU A 85 26.35 -5.61 -13.78
N LYS A 86 27.14 -4.56 -13.60
CA LYS A 86 26.89 -3.55 -12.56
C LYS A 86 25.53 -2.86 -12.77
N GLU A 87 25.19 -2.46 -14.00
CA GLU A 87 23.91 -1.82 -14.31
C GLU A 87 22.70 -2.71 -14.00
N VAL A 88 22.79 -4.01 -14.34
CA VAL A 88 21.73 -4.98 -14.02
C VAL A 88 21.61 -5.19 -12.50
N LEU A 89 22.73 -5.24 -11.78
CA LEU A 89 22.74 -5.35 -10.32
C LEU A 89 22.20 -4.10 -9.62
N GLU A 90 22.49 -2.90 -10.13
CA GLU A 90 21.92 -1.66 -9.61
C GLU A 90 20.40 -1.63 -9.85
N SER A 91 19.95 -1.99 -11.06
CA SER A 91 18.53 -2.13 -11.40
C SER A 91 17.82 -3.15 -10.51
N MET A 92 18.50 -4.23 -10.11
CA MET A 92 18.01 -5.22 -9.15
C MET A 92 17.70 -4.60 -7.78
N ILE A 93 18.66 -3.86 -7.23
CA ILE A 93 18.53 -3.21 -5.92
C ILE A 93 17.40 -2.18 -5.95
N GLU A 94 17.31 -1.39 -7.02
CA GLU A 94 16.24 -0.42 -7.21
C GLU A 94 14.86 -1.08 -7.26
N GLU A 95 14.70 -2.16 -8.03
CA GLU A 95 13.42 -2.85 -8.15
C GLU A 95 13.01 -3.51 -6.82
N GLU A 96 13.95 -4.06 -6.05
CA GLU A 96 13.67 -4.60 -4.72
C GLU A 96 13.22 -3.51 -3.74
N ASN A 97 13.92 -2.36 -3.74
CA ASN A 97 13.56 -1.20 -2.93
C ASN A 97 12.17 -0.65 -3.30
N ASN A 98 11.88 -0.57 -4.59
CA ASN A 98 10.57 -0.15 -5.10
C ASN A 98 9.46 -1.12 -4.68
N LYS A 99 9.70 -2.44 -4.74
CA LYS A 99 8.75 -3.46 -4.26
C LYS A 99 8.50 -3.34 -2.75
N LYS A 100 9.56 -3.17 -1.94
CA LYS A 100 9.46 -2.93 -0.49
C LYS A 100 8.64 -1.67 -0.21
N GLU A 101 8.89 -0.58 -0.93
CA GLU A 101 8.18 0.68 -0.74
C GLU A 101 6.70 0.60 -1.14
N ARG A 102 6.38 -0.06 -2.27
CA ARG A 102 5.00 -0.33 -2.69
C ARG A 102 4.26 -1.14 -1.62
N THR A 103 4.89 -2.18 -1.10
CA THR A 103 4.32 -3.03 -0.04
C THR A 103 4.08 -2.22 1.24
N ARG A 104 5.06 -1.39 1.65
CA ARG A 104 4.94 -0.48 2.79
C ARG A 104 3.75 0.46 2.64
N LYS A 105 3.60 1.11 1.48
CA LYS A 105 2.49 2.03 1.16
C LYS A 105 1.13 1.32 1.19
N ILE A 106 1.03 0.10 0.66
CA ILE A 106 -0.20 -0.71 0.70
C ILE A 106 -0.58 -1.04 2.14
N ASN A 107 0.39 -1.51 2.94
CA ASN A 107 0.15 -1.85 4.34
C ASN A 107 -0.22 -0.62 5.17
N GLU A 108 0.44 0.52 4.93
CA GLU A 108 0.11 1.79 5.56
C GLU A 108 -1.32 2.23 5.24
N ARG A 109 -1.75 2.15 3.98
CA ARG A 109 -3.14 2.42 3.57
C ARG A 109 -4.13 1.48 4.25
N LYS A 110 -3.84 0.18 4.34
CA LYS A 110 -4.72 -0.78 5.05
C LYS A 110 -4.92 -0.38 6.51
N ILE A 111 -3.86 0.03 7.21
CA ILE A 111 -3.94 0.47 8.61
C ILE A 111 -4.83 1.72 8.74
N TYR A 112 -4.66 2.71 7.86
CA TYR A 112 -5.49 3.92 7.89
C TYR A 112 -6.96 3.64 7.54
N MET A 113 -7.23 2.70 6.63
CA MET A 113 -8.59 2.28 6.34
C MET A 113 -9.24 1.61 7.56
N GLN A 114 -8.55 0.72 8.26
CA GLN A 114 -9.05 0.09 9.48
C GLN A 114 -9.33 1.12 10.58
N LEU A 115 -8.47 2.13 10.74
CA LEU A 115 -8.73 3.23 11.67
C LEU A 115 -9.99 4.00 11.28
N TYR A 116 -10.18 4.27 9.99
CA TYR A 116 -11.39 4.93 9.48
C TYR A 116 -12.66 4.13 9.81
N GLU A 117 -12.67 2.84 9.46
CA GLU A 117 -13.80 1.93 9.72
C GLU A 117 -14.10 1.84 11.22
N ALA A 118 -13.07 1.83 12.07
CA ALA A 118 -13.23 1.87 13.51
C ALA A 118 -13.87 3.18 14.00
N MET A 119 -13.56 4.33 13.37
CA MET A 119 -14.22 5.61 13.69
C MET A 119 -15.69 5.61 13.31
N GLU A 120 -16.06 5.07 12.14
CA GLU A 120 -17.47 4.93 11.76
C GLU A 120 -18.23 3.98 12.69
N ALA A 121 -17.64 2.82 12.97
CA ALA A 121 -18.23 1.83 13.87
C ALA A 121 -18.41 2.40 15.29
N LEU A 122 -17.46 3.20 15.78
CA LEU A 122 -17.57 3.89 17.07
C LEU A 122 -18.73 4.88 17.08
N VAL A 123 -18.86 5.72 16.05
CA VAL A 123 -19.99 6.66 15.91
C VAL A 123 -21.31 5.90 15.86
N HIS A 124 -21.38 4.82 15.08
CA HIS A 124 -22.57 3.96 14.98
C HIS A 124 -22.96 3.38 16.35
N ILE A 125 -22.03 2.79 17.09
CA ILE A 125 -22.29 2.24 18.43
C ILE A 125 -22.84 3.33 19.37
N CYS A 126 -22.22 4.52 19.39
CA CYS A 126 -22.60 5.58 20.31
C CYS A 126 -23.87 6.32 19.90
N ARG A 127 -24.18 6.40 18.59
CA ARG A 127 -25.34 7.13 18.07
C ARG A 127 -26.59 6.26 18.01
N ASP A 128 -26.46 5.09 17.40
CA ASP A 128 -27.58 4.24 17.02
C ASP A 128 -27.77 3.08 18.01
N GLY A 129 -26.75 2.79 18.82
CA GLY A 129 -26.63 1.54 19.54
C GLY A 129 -26.29 0.38 18.60
N CYS A 130 -25.62 -0.63 19.13
CA CYS A 130 -25.24 -1.81 18.37
C CYS A 130 -25.04 -3.01 19.30
N ARG A 131 -25.47 -4.19 18.83
CA ARG A 131 -25.32 -5.48 19.53
C ARG A 131 -25.96 -5.52 20.90
N THR A 132 -25.20 -5.38 21.98
CA THR A 132 -25.74 -5.32 23.35
C THR A 132 -25.58 -3.94 24.00
N ILE A 133 -25.16 -2.93 23.23
CA ILE A 133 -25.11 -1.52 23.64
C ILE A 133 -26.31 -0.82 23.00
N GLY A 134 -27.29 -0.40 23.81
CA GLY A 134 -28.46 0.32 23.32
C GLY A 134 -28.18 1.82 23.08
N PRO A 135 -28.96 2.48 22.20
CA PRO A 135 -28.96 3.94 22.09
C PRO A 135 -29.55 4.56 23.37
N CYS A 136 -29.09 5.77 23.72
CA CYS A 136 -29.53 6.45 24.95
C CYS A 136 -31.03 6.81 24.99
N ASP A 137 -31.69 6.96 23.83
CA ASP A 137 -32.99 7.63 23.73
C ASP A 137 -34.09 6.82 22.99
N LYS A 138 -33.85 5.54 22.68
CA LYS A 138 -34.76 4.73 21.84
C LYS A 138 -34.84 3.27 22.28
N ASP A 139 -35.96 2.62 21.95
CA ASP A 139 -36.14 1.18 22.14
C ASP A 139 -35.11 0.38 21.33
N PHE A 140 -34.48 -0.60 21.99
CA PHE A 140 -33.34 -1.32 21.44
C PHE A 140 -33.64 -2.81 21.24
N LYS A 141 -33.52 -3.29 20.00
CA LYS A 141 -33.52 -4.73 19.69
C LYS A 141 -32.08 -5.24 19.68
N ALA A 142 -31.70 -5.91 20.76
CA ALA A 142 -30.35 -6.45 20.92
C ALA A 142 -30.01 -7.52 19.86
N ASN A 143 -28.72 -7.65 19.56
CA ASN A 143 -28.12 -8.73 18.76
C ASN A 143 -28.55 -8.84 17.29
N GLN A 144 -28.90 -7.72 16.65
CA GLN A 144 -29.06 -7.69 15.19
C GLN A 144 -27.72 -7.80 14.44
N PRO A 145 -27.70 -8.40 13.23
CA PRO A 145 -26.52 -8.39 12.37
C PRO A 145 -26.06 -6.96 12.08
N CYS A 146 -24.79 -6.66 12.34
CA CYS A 146 -24.22 -5.34 12.12
C CYS A 146 -23.29 -5.37 10.89
N LYS A 147 -23.43 -4.37 10.02
CA LYS A 147 -22.59 -4.20 8.81
C LYS A 147 -21.13 -3.84 9.10
N TYR A 148 -20.84 -3.29 10.28
CA TYR A 148 -19.50 -2.85 10.65
C TYR A 148 -18.73 -3.99 11.32
N ALA A 149 -17.72 -4.52 10.63
CA ALA A 149 -16.88 -5.59 11.16
C ALA A 149 -16.19 -5.20 12.49
N ALA A 150 -15.81 -3.92 12.65
CA ALA A 150 -15.15 -3.40 13.84
C ALA A 150 -16.06 -3.36 15.09
N CYS A 151 -17.39 -3.46 14.95
CA CYS A 151 -18.31 -3.30 16.08
C CYS A 151 -18.12 -4.35 17.18
N LYS A 152 -17.77 -5.60 16.85
CA LYS A 152 -17.51 -6.65 17.86
C LYS A 152 -16.39 -6.25 18.82
N GLY A 153 -15.27 -5.81 18.26
CA GLY A 153 -14.09 -5.44 19.03
C GLY A 153 -14.31 -4.15 19.83
N LEU A 154 -14.95 -3.15 19.20
CA LEU A 154 -15.24 -1.87 19.84
C LEU A 154 -16.27 -2.00 20.96
N GLU A 155 -17.27 -2.86 20.81
CA GLU A 155 -18.26 -3.14 21.85
C GLU A 155 -17.60 -3.62 23.15
N LEU A 156 -16.67 -4.58 23.06
CA LEU A 156 -15.92 -5.07 24.21
C LEU A 156 -15.10 -3.96 24.87
N LEU A 157 -14.50 -3.09 24.05
CA LEU A 157 -13.69 -1.98 24.52
C LEU A 157 -14.55 -0.92 25.24
N VAL A 158 -15.72 -0.61 24.69
CA VAL A 158 -16.69 0.32 25.30
C VAL A 158 -17.19 -0.22 26.64
N ARG A 159 -17.58 -1.50 26.71
CA ARG A 159 -17.98 -2.14 27.97
C ARG A 159 -16.89 -2.10 29.03
N HIS A 160 -15.68 -2.49 28.63
CA HIS A 160 -14.53 -2.44 29.51
C HIS A 160 -14.31 -1.02 30.03
N PHE A 161 -14.32 -0.02 29.14
CA PHE A 161 -14.09 1.37 29.52
C PHE A 161 -15.13 1.90 30.51
N ALA A 162 -16.40 1.47 30.38
CA ALA A 162 -17.47 1.83 31.31
C ALA A 162 -17.30 1.18 32.70
N ALA A 163 -16.87 -0.08 32.76
CA ALA A 163 -16.80 -0.86 34.01
C ALA A 163 -15.43 -0.83 34.71
N CYS A 164 -14.36 -0.45 34.01
CA CYS A 164 -13.00 -0.53 34.53
C CYS A 164 -12.73 0.52 35.61
N LYS A 165 -12.28 0.05 36.78
CA LYS A 165 -11.93 0.89 37.94
C LYS A 165 -10.50 1.45 37.88
N LEU A 166 -9.56 0.76 37.22
CA LEU A 166 -8.18 1.23 37.06
C LEU A 166 -8.09 2.48 36.18
N ARG A 167 -8.89 2.53 35.09
CA ARG A 167 -8.94 3.62 34.11
C ARG A 167 -7.55 4.01 33.57
N VAL A 168 -7.48 5.11 32.80
CA VAL A 168 -6.22 5.59 32.17
C VAL A 168 -5.19 6.04 33.22
N PRO A 169 -5.55 6.74 34.31
CA PRO A 169 -4.59 7.09 35.36
C PRO A 169 -3.97 5.86 36.06
N GLY A 170 -4.68 4.73 36.12
CA GLY A 170 -4.20 3.47 36.69
C GLY A 170 -3.57 2.50 35.69
N GLY A 171 -3.19 2.95 34.49
CA GLY A 171 -2.36 2.17 33.57
C GLY A 171 -3.06 1.07 32.76
N CYS A 172 -4.39 1.01 32.75
CA CYS A 172 -5.10 -0.03 32.00
C CYS A 172 -4.93 0.12 30.47
N GLY A 173 -4.34 -0.91 29.83
CA GLY A 173 -4.07 -0.91 28.38
C GLY A 173 -5.33 -0.81 27.50
N HIS A 174 -6.43 -1.47 27.88
CA HIS A 174 -7.70 -1.36 27.15
C HIS A 174 -8.30 0.05 27.27
N CYS A 175 -8.29 0.63 28.47
CA CYS A 175 -8.74 2.01 28.67
C CYS A 175 -7.89 3.01 27.88
N LYS A 176 -6.57 2.80 27.81
CA LYS A 176 -5.66 3.63 27.00
C LYS A 176 -6.01 3.58 25.52
N ARG A 177 -6.30 2.40 24.96
CA ARG A 177 -6.73 2.26 23.56
C ARG A 177 -8.06 2.96 23.30
N MET A 178 -9.05 2.78 24.19
CA MET A 178 -10.34 3.46 24.06
C MET A 178 -10.17 4.98 24.09
N TRP A 179 -9.35 5.48 25.01
CA TRP A 179 -9.03 6.90 25.14
C TRP A 179 -8.43 7.46 23.84
N GLN A 180 -7.47 6.75 23.23
CA GLN A 180 -6.88 7.15 21.94
C GLN A 180 -7.90 7.18 20.80
N LEU A 181 -8.86 6.24 20.75
CA LEU A 181 -9.92 6.24 19.74
C LEU A 181 -10.87 7.44 19.91
N LEU A 182 -11.25 7.76 21.15
CA LEU A 182 -12.07 8.95 21.45
C LEU A 182 -11.32 10.24 21.11
N GLU A 183 -10.02 10.31 21.43
CA GLU A 183 -9.15 11.44 21.10
C GLU A 183 -9.04 11.63 19.57
N LEU A 184 -8.82 10.54 18.83
CA LEU A 184 -8.80 10.55 17.37
C LEU A 184 -10.15 11.02 16.81
N HIS A 185 -11.26 10.46 17.30
CA HIS A 185 -12.61 10.83 16.87
C HIS A 185 -12.84 12.34 17.03
N SER A 186 -12.53 12.94 18.18
CA SER A 186 -12.72 14.37 18.42
C SER A 186 -11.98 15.27 17.41
N ARG A 187 -10.84 14.81 16.88
CA ARG A 187 -10.08 15.55 15.88
C ARG A 187 -10.65 15.44 14.47
N ILE A 188 -11.38 14.38 14.19
CA ILE A 188 -12.04 14.15 12.90
C ILE A 188 -13.45 14.75 12.92
N CYS A 189 -14.13 14.73 14.06
CA CYS A 189 -15.52 15.16 14.22
C CYS A 189 -15.69 16.67 13.95
N SER A 190 -16.62 17.01 13.07
CA SER A 190 -16.92 18.40 12.68
C SER A 190 -18.00 19.06 13.54
N ASP A 191 -18.89 18.26 14.13
CA ASP A 191 -19.98 18.74 15.01
C ASP A 191 -19.84 18.15 16.42
N PRO A 192 -19.04 18.77 17.30
CA PRO A 192 -18.83 18.26 18.65
C PRO A 192 -20.06 18.42 19.57
N ASP A 193 -20.97 19.35 19.29
CA ASP A 193 -22.12 19.64 20.16
C ASP A 193 -23.29 18.68 19.89
N GLY A 194 -23.51 18.26 18.63
CA GLY A 194 -24.43 17.18 18.26
C GLY A 194 -23.85 15.76 18.41
N CYS A 195 -22.56 15.64 18.76
CA CYS A 195 -21.87 14.36 18.79
C CYS A 195 -22.27 13.48 19.99
N ARG A 196 -22.73 12.26 19.70
CA ARG A 196 -23.05 11.25 20.72
C ARG A 196 -21.85 10.43 21.21
N VAL A 197 -20.66 10.62 20.64
CA VAL A 197 -19.44 9.90 21.07
C VAL A 197 -18.97 10.47 22.42
N PRO A 198 -18.77 9.62 23.45
CA PRO A 198 -18.35 10.07 24.77
C PRO A 198 -17.06 10.89 24.73
N LEU A 199 -16.98 11.92 25.57
CA LEU A 199 -15.80 12.78 25.72
C LEU A 199 -15.38 13.55 24.45
N CYS A 200 -16.11 13.48 23.34
CA CYS A 200 -15.77 14.17 22.09
C CYS A 200 -15.53 15.67 22.32
N ARG A 201 -16.49 16.35 22.96
CA ARG A 201 -16.40 17.78 23.33
C ARG A 201 -15.24 18.07 24.28
N ASN A 202 -15.05 17.23 25.30
CA ASN A 202 -13.97 17.37 26.28
C ASN A 202 -12.59 17.30 25.62
N PHE A 203 -12.39 16.37 24.68
CA PHE A 203 -11.16 16.30 23.91
C PHE A 203 -11.02 17.48 22.97
N LYS A 204 -12.09 17.88 22.26
CA LYS A 204 -12.06 19.02 21.35
C LYS A 204 -11.55 20.29 22.04
N GLN A 205 -12.04 20.55 23.26
CA GLN A 205 -11.60 21.69 24.08
C GLN A 205 -10.15 21.57 24.57
N ARG A 206 -9.64 20.34 24.77
CA ARG A 206 -8.26 20.10 25.21
C ARG A 206 -7.23 20.23 24.09
N ILE A 207 -7.63 20.10 22.82
CA ILE A 207 -6.71 20.21 21.67
C ILE A 207 -5.97 21.56 21.68
N SER A 208 -6.63 22.66 22.05
CA SER A 208 -6.02 24.00 22.08
C SER A 208 -4.93 24.16 23.15
N LYS A 209 -4.85 23.24 24.12
CA LYS A 209 -3.87 23.25 25.22
C LYS A 209 -2.70 22.27 24.99
N GLN A 210 -2.66 21.57 23.86
CA GLN A 210 -1.59 20.61 23.57
C GLN A 210 -0.34 21.27 22.98
N SER A 211 0.78 20.53 23.00
CA SER A 211 2.00 20.98 22.36
C SER A 211 1.86 21.04 20.84
N LYS A 212 2.51 22.03 20.20
CA LYS A 212 2.53 22.18 18.73
C LYS A 212 3.00 20.90 18.02
N LYS A 213 3.94 20.15 18.61
CA LYS A 213 4.47 18.90 18.06
C LYS A 213 3.41 17.80 17.99
N GLU A 214 2.64 17.64 19.07
CA GLU A 214 1.55 16.66 19.11
C GLU A 214 0.43 17.04 18.15
N GLU A 215 0.08 18.33 18.08
CA GLU A 215 -0.92 18.83 17.15
C GLU A 215 -0.56 18.51 15.69
N ILE A 216 0.70 18.77 15.28
CA ILE A 216 1.18 18.45 13.93
C ILE A 216 1.08 16.94 13.66
N ARG A 217 1.50 16.10 14.62
CA ARG A 217 1.43 14.64 14.49
C ARG A 217 0.00 14.16 14.25
N TRP A 218 -0.95 14.68 15.01
CA TRP A 218 -2.36 14.34 14.86
C TRP A 218 -2.96 14.87 13.55
N LYS A 219 -2.61 16.09 13.13
CA LYS A 219 -3.04 16.64 11.84
C LYS A 219 -2.58 15.77 10.67
N ILE A 220 -1.34 15.28 10.71
CA ILE A 220 -0.82 14.35 9.69
C ILE A 220 -1.63 13.04 9.71
N LEU A 221 -1.90 12.47 10.89
CA LEU A 221 -2.68 11.24 11.01
C LEU A 221 -4.10 11.40 10.44
N VAL A 222 -4.82 12.45 10.83
CA VAL A 222 -6.18 12.73 10.34
C VAL A 222 -6.18 12.90 8.83
N LYS A 223 -5.22 13.67 8.28
CA LYS A 223 -5.09 13.87 6.83
C LYS A 223 -4.84 12.56 6.09
N LYS A 224 -4.02 11.65 6.63
CA LYS A 224 -3.76 10.34 6.03
C LYS A 224 -4.99 9.42 6.09
N ILE A 225 -5.71 9.41 7.21
CA ILE A 225 -6.95 8.65 7.38
C ILE A 225 -8.00 9.10 6.37
N LEU A 226 -8.28 10.42 6.29
CA LEU A 226 -9.29 10.96 5.38
C LEU A 226 -8.93 10.75 3.90
N ARG A 227 -7.64 10.91 3.52
CA ARG A 227 -7.17 10.64 2.15
C ARG A 227 -7.30 9.18 1.74
N THR A 228 -7.22 8.25 2.69
CA THR A 228 -7.26 6.81 2.39
C THR A 228 -8.64 6.33 1.97
N ARG A 229 -9.72 6.97 2.45
CA ARG A 229 -11.10 6.64 2.03
C ARG A 229 -11.45 7.12 0.63
N GLY A 230 -10.93 8.27 0.21
CA GLY A 230 -11.30 8.89 -1.07
C GLY A 230 -12.68 9.56 -1.01
N ILE A 231 -13.57 9.25 -1.97
CA ILE A 231 -14.90 9.85 -2.10
C ILE A 231 -15.89 9.08 -1.23
N GLY A 232 -16.58 9.77 -0.32
CA GLY A 232 -17.56 9.16 0.59
C GLY A 232 -17.20 9.28 2.08
N ILE A 233 -16.68 10.44 2.51
CA ILE A 233 -16.46 10.73 3.93
C ILE A 233 -17.83 10.81 4.65
N ALA A 234 -17.96 10.13 5.79
CA ALA A 234 -19.19 10.17 6.58
C ALA A 234 -19.54 11.63 6.93
N PRO A 235 -20.83 12.03 6.93
CA PRO A 235 -21.22 13.43 7.13
C PRO A 235 -20.63 14.08 8.39
N CYS A 236 -20.50 13.33 9.49
CA CYS A 236 -19.91 13.81 10.74
C CYS A 236 -18.39 14.07 10.68
N PHE A 237 -17.72 13.65 9.60
CA PHE A 237 -16.29 13.78 9.37
C PHE A 237 -15.96 14.69 8.18
N GLN A 238 -16.97 15.23 7.49
CA GLN A 238 -16.77 16.23 6.44
C GLN A 238 -16.33 17.53 7.11
N GLN A 239 -15.08 17.93 6.87
CA GLN A 239 -14.56 19.21 7.33
C GLN A 239 -15.27 20.32 6.53
N GLN A 240 -15.89 21.28 7.23
CA GLN A 240 -16.35 22.54 6.62
C GLN A 240 -15.16 23.41 6.25
#